data_AF-A0A8C9FAU1-F1
#
_entry.id   AF-A0A8C9FAU1-F1
#
_cell.length_a   1.000
_cell.length_b   1.000
_cell.length_c   1.000
_cell.angle_alpha   90.00
_cell.angle_beta   90.00
_cell.angle_gamma   90.00
#
_symmetry.space_group_name_H-M   'P 1'
#
loop_
_entity.id
_entity.type
_entity.pdbx_description
1 polymer ?
#
loop_
_entity_poly.entity_id
_entity_poly.type
_entity_poly.pdbx_seq_one_letter_code
_entity_poly.pdbx_strand_id
1 'polypeptide(L)'
;MENYHLVCMFTKATFVRLESERSFWMRFQWLQAWLLGMRESHQFFTSSRFLSGLLQTNDKVALKEITRQLHLENVVGDKVFGSFAENLAFLLEALRKGDRASSCPVLFVLDEFDLFVHHKNQTLLYNLFDISQSAQAPVTVIGLTCRQDILELLEKRVKSRFSHRRIYLLNSFTFKQYVRIFKEQLSLPAEFPDKAFAQKWNGNIQLLLEDKTVQDVLQNLFHYSKDLRSLHFLLMLAVSNVTVHHPLITASDLQEASKQYRMDSKANIVHGLSVLEICLVIAMKHLNDVYEGEPFNFQMVYNEFQKFIQRKAHCMYNFEKPVVMKAFEHLLQLELVKPIERPSAYPNCPTDVKQWAASSLSWL
;
A
#
# COMPACT_ATOMS: atom_id res chain seq x y z
N MET A 1 13.49 27.83 -15.95
CA MET A 1 12.12 28.34 -15.75
C MET A 1 11.35 27.28 -14.93
N GLU A 2 11.59 27.01 -13.66
CA GLU A 2 11.97 27.82 -12.51
C GLU A 2 11.19 29.13 -12.42
N ASN A 3 9.94 28.99 -11.97
CA ASN A 3 9.20 30.03 -11.26
C ASN A 3 8.43 29.33 -10.14
N TYR A 4 9.12 29.14 -9.01
CA TYR A 4 8.50 28.88 -7.71
C TYR A 4 7.82 30.17 -7.24
N HIS A 5 6.64 30.47 -7.78
CA HIS A 5 5.72 31.41 -7.17
C HIS A 5 4.60 30.61 -6.51
N LEU A 6 4.94 29.92 -5.42
CA LEU A 6 3.96 29.41 -4.48
C LEU A 6 3.50 30.61 -3.62
N VAL A 7 2.59 31.41 -4.18
CA VAL A 7 1.94 32.49 -3.42
C VAL A 7 1.11 31.84 -2.32
N CYS A 8 1.61 31.97 -1.09
CA CYS A 8 0.90 31.71 0.16
C CYS A 8 -0.48 32.39 0.14
N MET A 9 -1.55 31.59 0.16
CA MET A 9 -2.82 31.87 0.85
C MET A 9 -3.74 30.66 0.63
N PHE A 10 -3.76 29.72 1.58
CA PHE A 10 -4.73 28.62 1.55
C PHE A 10 -5.51 28.56 2.86
N THR A 11 -6.55 29.39 2.93
CA THR A 11 -7.65 29.36 3.90
C THR A 11 -8.71 28.29 3.58
N LYS A 12 -8.42 27.25 2.77
CA LYS A 12 -9.41 26.21 2.42
C LYS A 12 -8.77 24.84 2.20
N ALA A 13 -9.51 23.80 2.59
CA ALA A 13 -9.17 22.38 2.42
C ALA A 13 -8.65 22.08 1.01
N THR A 14 -7.57 21.31 0.92
CA THR A 14 -6.88 21.02 -0.36
C THR A 14 -6.61 19.52 -0.44
N PHE A 15 -7.11 18.88 -1.49
CA PHE A 15 -6.95 17.45 -1.68
C PHE A 15 -5.67 17.15 -2.45
N VAL A 16 -4.90 16.15 -2.03
CA VAL A 16 -3.66 15.72 -2.71
C VAL A 16 -3.81 14.25 -3.12
N ARG A 17 -3.92 13.99 -4.43
CA ARG A 17 -4.12 12.68 -5.05
C ARG A 17 -2.79 12.11 -5.56
N LEU A 18 -2.56 10.80 -5.42
CA LEU A 18 -1.50 10.03 -6.12
C LEU A 18 -2.10 8.75 -6.72
N GLU A 19 -1.72 8.42 -7.96
CA GLU A 19 -2.36 7.43 -8.85
C GLU A 19 -2.06 5.94 -8.57
N SER A 20 -1.60 5.58 -7.37
CA SER A 20 -1.32 4.17 -7.05
C SER A 20 -1.62 3.84 -5.60
N GLU A 21 -2.36 2.75 -5.35
CA GLU A 21 -2.50 2.08 -4.04
C GLU A 21 -1.15 1.74 -3.42
N ARG A 22 -0.15 1.59 -4.27
CA ARG A 22 1.22 1.41 -3.87
C ARG A 22 1.91 2.79 -3.96
N SER A 23 1.55 3.78 -3.16
CA SER A 23 2.29 5.07 -3.09
C SER A 23 2.23 5.75 -1.73
N PHE A 24 1.90 4.99 -0.67
CA PHE A 24 1.89 5.44 0.72
C PHE A 24 3.17 6.21 1.10
N TRP A 25 4.35 5.68 0.78
CA TRP A 25 5.62 6.31 1.10
C TRP A 25 5.89 7.61 0.34
N MET A 26 5.47 7.76 -0.92
CA MET A 26 5.63 9.04 -1.64
C MET A 26 4.62 10.09 -1.15
N ARG A 27 3.40 9.69 -0.77
CA ARG A 27 2.41 10.57 -0.13
C ARG A 27 2.94 11.12 1.19
N PHE A 28 3.40 10.21 2.04
CA PHE A 28 3.89 10.54 3.36
C PHE A 28 5.23 11.26 3.29
N GLN A 29 6.18 10.88 2.45
CA GLN A 29 7.44 11.62 2.29
C GLN A 29 7.24 13.01 1.69
N TRP A 30 6.37 13.20 0.70
CA TRP A 30 6.12 14.54 0.18
C TRP A 30 5.48 15.43 1.24
N LEU A 31 4.47 14.91 1.94
CA LEU A 31 3.80 15.65 2.99
C LEU A 31 4.73 15.86 4.21
N GLN A 32 5.54 14.88 4.59
CA GLN A 32 6.54 15.01 5.64
C GLN A 32 7.66 15.98 5.25
N ALA A 33 8.18 15.93 4.03
CA ALA A 33 9.20 16.86 3.54
C ALA A 33 8.64 18.29 3.47
N TRP A 34 7.39 18.44 3.04
CA TRP A 34 6.68 19.73 3.07
C TRP A 34 6.47 20.21 4.51
N LEU A 35 6.03 19.34 5.42
CA LEU A 35 5.87 19.67 6.84
C LEU A 35 7.20 19.96 7.54
N LEU A 36 8.26 19.24 7.21
CA LEU A 36 9.63 19.47 7.71
C LEU A 36 10.15 20.82 7.21
N GLY A 37 10.05 21.09 5.90
CA GLY A 37 10.43 22.38 5.32
C GLY A 37 9.60 23.55 5.89
N MET A 38 8.31 23.34 6.14
CA MET A 38 7.48 24.33 6.83
C MET A 38 7.84 24.51 8.30
N ARG A 39 8.23 23.44 9.00
CA ARG A 39 8.66 23.48 10.42
C ARG A 39 9.98 24.20 10.59
N GLU A 40 10.90 24.04 9.63
CA GLU A 40 12.18 24.76 9.58
C GLU A 40 11.99 26.24 9.22
N SER A 41 11.05 26.56 8.32
CA SER A 41 10.81 27.93 7.87
C SER A 41 9.93 28.74 8.82
N HIS A 42 8.94 28.11 9.45
CA HIS A 42 7.94 28.74 10.30
C HIS A 42 7.69 27.91 11.57
N GLN A 43 8.17 28.42 12.70
CA GLN A 43 7.97 27.87 14.07
C GLN A 43 6.49 27.72 14.49
N PHE A 44 5.54 28.19 13.67
CA PHE A 44 4.12 28.33 14.00
C PHE A 44 3.24 27.13 13.63
N PHE A 45 3.73 26.14 12.88
CA PHE A 45 2.97 24.91 12.58
C PHE A 45 3.30 23.79 13.58
N THR A 46 3.00 24.02 14.87
CA THR A 46 3.26 23.08 15.96
C THR A 46 2.16 22.02 16.15
N SER A 47 1.10 21.99 15.33
CA SER A 47 -0.04 21.07 15.49
C SER A 47 -0.55 20.46 14.17
N SER A 48 0.31 19.75 13.43
CA SER A 48 -0.16 18.84 12.38
C SER A 48 -0.83 17.61 13.03
N ARG A 49 -2.08 17.33 12.67
CA ARG A 49 -2.89 16.22 13.20
C ARG A 49 -3.11 15.18 12.12
N PHE A 50 -2.70 13.96 12.39
CA PHE A 50 -2.72 12.86 11.42
C PHE A 50 -3.79 11.84 11.81
N LEU A 51 -4.73 11.60 10.92
CA LEU A 51 -5.75 10.57 11.07
C LEU A 51 -5.62 9.61 9.88
N SER A 52 -5.52 8.32 10.16
CA SER A 52 -5.51 7.25 9.16
C SER A 52 -6.86 6.52 9.18
N GLY A 53 -7.51 6.43 8.01
CA GLY A 53 -8.78 5.73 7.86
C GLY A 53 -8.71 4.23 8.22
N LEU A 54 -7.52 3.64 8.17
CA LEU A 54 -7.29 2.24 8.59
C LEU A 54 -7.35 2.08 10.12
N LEU A 55 -6.93 3.08 10.87
CA LEU A 55 -6.92 3.05 12.34
C LEU A 55 -8.22 3.61 12.92
N GLN A 56 -8.73 4.69 12.34
CA GLN A 56 -9.96 5.34 12.76
C GLN A 56 -11.17 4.79 12.00
N THR A 57 -11.59 3.58 12.34
CA THR A 57 -12.71 2.88 11.68
C THR A 57 -14.10 3.50 11.92
N ASN A 58 -14.21 4.43 12.87
CA ASN A 58 -15.45 5.15 13.13
C ASN A 58 -15.18 6.59 13.60
N ASP A 59 -16.21 7.44 13.48
CA ASP A 59 -16.12 8.87 13.85
C ASP A 59 -15.80 9.09 15.34
N LYS A 60 -16.20 8.17 16.24
CA LYS A 60 -15.94 8.28 17.68
C LYS A 60 -14.46 8.10 18.01
N VAL A 61 -13.82 7.10 17.40
CA VAL A 61 -12.38 6.81 17.53
C VAL A 61 -11.57 7.94 16.90
N ALA A 62 -12.01 8.45 15.74
CA ALA A 62 -11.39 9.62 15.13
C ALA A 62 -11.42 10.84 16.05
N LEU A 63 -12.56 11.11 16.68
CA LEU A 63 -12.70 12.24 17.60
C LEU A 63 -11.84 12.08 18.86
N LYS A 64 -11.80 10.89 19.45
CA LYS A 64 -10.92 10.60 20.59
C LYS A 64 -9.45 10.84 20.22
N GLU A 65 -9.05 10.43 19.03
CA GLU A 65 -7.69 10.63 18.54
C GLU A 65 -7.39 12.12 18.27
N ILE A 66 -8.34 12.87 17.71
CA ILE A 66 -8.23 14.32 17.59
C ILE A 66 -8.01 14.98 18.96
N THR A 67 -8.82 14.63 19.96
CA THR A 67 -8.70 15.15 21.33
C THR A 67 -7.34 14.83 21.95
N ARG A 68 -6.87 13.58 21.79
CA ARG A 68 -5.57 13.12 22.28
C ARG A 68 -4.44 13.90 21.64
N GLN A 69 -4.44 14.00 20.31
CA GLN A 69 -3.40 14.72 19.60
C GLN A 69 -3.41 16.19 20.02
N LEU A 70 -4.57 16.84 20.14
CA LEU A 70 -4.69 18.22 20.59
C LEU A 70 -4.26 18.46 22.05
N HIS A 71 -3.89 17.42 22.80
CA HIS A 71 -3.55 17.50 24.24
C HIS A 71 -4.68 18.15 25.07
N LEU A 72 -5.91 18.03 24.61
CA LEU A 72 -7.10 18.57 25.28
C LEU A 72 -7.76 17.55 26.21
N GLU A 73 -7.15 16.38 26.42
CA GLU A 73 -7.67 15.34 27.31
C GLU A 73 -7.94 15.88 28.73
N ASN A 74 -7.04 16.70 29.25
CA ASN A 74 -7.18 17.33 30.57
C ASN A 74 -8.26 18.41 30.62
N VAL A 75 -8.62 19.01 29.47
CA VAL A 75 -9.65 20.06 29.34
C VAL A 75 -11.04 19.43 29.12
N VAL A 76 -11.06 18.25 28.52
CA VAL A 76 -12.25 17.46 28.24
C VAL A 76 -12.73 16.70 29.48
N GLY A 77 -11.83 16.09 30.28
CA GLY A 77 -12.18 15.46 31.56
C GLY A 77 -13.42 14.55 31.49
N ASP A 78 -14.31 14.65 32.49
CA ASP A 78 -15.61 13.93 32.59
C ASP A 78 -16.77 14.58 31.80
N LYS A 79 -16.49 15.51 30.88
CA LYS A 79 -17.58 16.18 30.14
C LYS A 79 -18.26 15.21 29.17
N VAL A 80 -19.55 14.96 29.43
CA VAL A 80 -20.43 14.25 28.49
C VAL A 80 -20.88 15.23 27.42
N PHE A 81 -20.32 15.11 26.22
CA PHE A 81 -20.82 15.85 25.06
C PHE A 81 -22.04 15.13 24.47
N GLY A 82 -23.11 15.88 24.19
CA GLY A 82 -24.34 15.34 23.62
C GLY A 82 -24.16 14.95 22.15
N SER A 83 -23.66 15.88 21.34
CA SER A 83 -23.47 15.68 19.90
C SER A 83 -21.99 15.74 19.48
N PHE A 84 -21.68 15.09 18.34
CA PHE A 84 -20.36 15.13 17.72
C PHE A 84 -19.92 16.56 17.39
N ALA A 85 -20.85 17.39 16.89
CA ALA A 85 -20.58 18.78 16.51
C ALA A 85 -20.21 19.63 17.72
N GLU A 86 -20.88 19.45 18.86
CA GLU A 86 -20.55 20.17 20.11
C GLU A 86 -19.18 19.81 20.64
N ASN A 87 -18.79 18.53 20.60
CA ASN A 87 -17.47 18.10 21.05
C ASN A 87 -16.37 18.70 20.15
N LEU A 88 -16.53 18.63 18.84
CA LEU A 88 -15.56 19.21 17.91
C LEU A 88 -15.51 20.74 18.01
N ALA A 89 -16.65 21.41 18.14
CA ALA A 89 -16.72 22.86 18.35
C ALA A 89 -16.05 23.26 19.67
N PHE A 90 -16.26 22.50 20.75
CA PHE A 90 -15.60 22.73 22.04
C PHE A 90 -14.08 22.54 21.95
N LEU A 91 -13.61 21.50 21.27
CA LEU A 91 -12.18 21.26 21.06
C LEU A 91 -11.53 22.43 20.30
N LEU A 92 -12.19 22.95 19.28
CA LEU A 92 -11.68 24.08 18.50
C LEU A 92 -11.79 25.41 19.25
N GLU A 93 -12.83 25.60 20.04
CA GLU A 93 -12.97 26.74 20.94
C GLU A 93 -11.84 26.76 21.99
N ALA A 94 -11.47 25.59 22.52
CA ALA A 94 -10.35 25.46 23.45
C ALA A 94 -8.99 25.85 22.81
N LEU A 95 -8.87 25.73 21.48
CA LEU A 95 -7.71 26.19 20.71
C LEU A 95 -7.77 27.70 20.39
N ARG A 96 -8.92 28.35 20.60
CA ARG A 96 -9.17 29.78 20.33
C ARG A 96 -8.80 30.70 21.51
N LYS A 97 -7.92 30.30 22.42
CA LYS A 97 -7.46 31.18 23.51
C LYS A 97 -6.61 32.34 22.95
N GLY A 98 -7.26 33.41 22.47
CA GLY A 98 -6.63 34.66 22.05
C GLY A 98 -7.03 35.16 20.65
N ASP A 99 -6.70 36.44 20.41
CA ASP A 99 -6.97 37.22 19.20
C ASP A 99 -6.49 36.50 17.91
N ARG A 100 -7.02 36.87 16.73
CA ARG A 100 -6.74 36.18 15.43
C ARG A 100 -5.24 36.07 15.11
N ALA A 101 -4.42 37.01 15.60
CA ALA A 101 -2.97 37.01 15.44
C ALA A 101 -2.22 36.01 16.35
N SER A 102 -2.87 35.52 17.41
CA SER A 102 -2.31 34.59 18.41
C SER A 102 -2.90 33.18 18.34
N SER A 103 -3.92 32.97 17.50
CA SER A 103 -4.57 31.67 17.31
C SER A 103 -3.68 30.71 16.52
N CYS A 104 -3.44 29.51 17.08
CA CYS A 104 -2.63 28.48 16.43
C CYS A 104 -3.43 27.84 15.26
N PRO A 105 -2.93 27.91 14.00
CA PRO A 105 -3.57 27.19 12.91
C PRO A 105 -3.51 25.67 13.13
N VAL A 106 -4.61 24.99 12.80
CA VAL A 106 -4.72 23.53 12.94
C VAL A 106 -4.77 22.90 11.56
N LEU A 107 -3.86 21.97 11.31
CA LEU A 107 -3.81 21.21 10.06
C LEU A 107 -4.26 19.77 10.33
N PHE A 108 -5.37 19.36 9.74
CA PHE A 108 -5.81 17.98 9.71
C PHE A 108 -5.34 17.30 8.42
N VAL A 109 -4.66 16.17 8.56
CA VAL A 109 -4.23 15.30 7.48
C VAL A 109 -5.01 13.99 7.63
N LEU A 110 -5.90 13.72 6.68
CA LEU A 110 -6.73 12.52 6.62
C LEU A 110 -6.15 11.58 5.56
N ASP A 111 -5.50 10.51 6.01
CA ASP A 111 -4.93 9.47 5.17
C ASP A 111 -5.92 8.33 4.93
N GLU A 112 -5.88 7.75 3.72
CA GLU A 112 -6.95 6.91 3.17
C GLU A 112 -8.34 7.51 3.38
N PHE A 113 -8.49 8.72 2.84
CA PHE A 113 -9.68 9.57 2.93
C PHE A 113 -10.96 8.84 2.49
N ASP A 114 -10.86 7.94 1.51
CA ASP A 114 -11.97 7.14 1.02
C ASP A 114 -12.62 6.27 2.10
N LEU A 115 -11.86 5.79 3.10
CA LEU A 115 -12.43 5.05 4.21
C LEU A 115 -13.32 5.93 5.10
N PHE A 116 -12.92 7.19 5.34
CA PHE A 116 -13.75 8.14 6.08
C PHE A 116 -15.06 8.49 5.37
N VAL A 117 -15.10 8.38 4.03
CA VAL A 117 -16.33 8.60 3.25
C VAL A 117 -17.35 7.48 3.45
N HIS A 118 -16.91 6.28 3.82
CA HIS A 118 -17.78 5.15 4.15
C HIS A 118 -18.31 5.19 5.59
N HIS A 119 -17.87 6.15 6.41
CA HIS A 119 -18.43 6.33 7.74
C HIS A 119 -19.91 6.73 7.66
N LYS A 120 -20.70 6.25 8.63
CA LYS A 120 -22.13 6.53 8.70
C LYS A 120 -22.39 8.04 8.68
N ASN A 121 -23.17 8.50 7.71
CA ASN A 121 -23.58 9.89 7.55
C ASN A 121 -22.41 10.89 7.37
N GLN A 122 -21.17 10.43 7.10
CA GLN A 122 -19.99 11.28 6.87
C GLN A 122 -19.86 12.44 7.90
N THR A 123 -20.15 12.16 9.17
CA THR A 123 -20.37 13.19 10.19
C THR A 123 -19.08 13.95 10.49
N LEU A 124 -17.96 13.24 10.64
CA LEU A 124 -16.64 13.85 10.81
C LEU A 124 -16.29 14.81 9.66
N LEU A 125 -16.45 14.35 8.41
CA LEU A 125 -16.12 15.13 7.21
C LEU A 125 -17.02 16.37 7.07
N TYR A 126 -18.31 16.21 7.33
CA TYR A 126 -19.26 17.32 7.34
C TYR A 126 -18.82 18.43 8.29
N ASN A 127 -18.51 18.08 9.54
CA ASN A 127 -18.15 19.08 10.55
C ASN A 127 -16.78 19.70 10.26
N LEU A 128 -15.77 18.92 9.89
CA LEU A 128 -14.45 19.45 9.52
C LEU A 128 -14.52 20.44 8.35
N PHE A 129 -15.33 20.14 7.32
CA PHE A 129 -15.51 21.05 6.19
C PHE A 129 -16.35 22.27 6.54
N ASP A 130 -17.41 22.12 7.33
CA ASP A 130 -18.24 23.24 7.80
C ASP A 130 -17.41 24.26 8.61
N ILE A 131 -16.57 23.76 9.52
CA ILE A 131 -15.62 24.56 10.30
C ILE A 131 -14.61 25.27 9.40
N SER A 132 -14.08 24.59 8.39
CA SER A 132 -13.13 25.21 7.45
C SER A 132 -13.76 26.36 6.64
N GLN A 133 -15.08 26.36 6.48
CA GLN A 133 -15.82 27.42 5.79
C GLN A 133 -16.22 28.58 6.72
N SER A 134 -16.50 28.31 7.99
CA SER A 134 -17.08 29.30 8.91
C SER A 134 -16.11 30.42 9.34
N ALA A 135 -14.84 30.37 8.94
CA ALA A 135 -13.79 31.37 9.24
C ALA A 135 -13.59 31.67 10.75
N GLN A 136 -14.16 30.84 11.63
CA GLN A 136 -14.11 31.00 13.08
C GLN A 136 -12.77 30.54 13.67
N ALA A 137 -12.12 29.56 13.04
CA ALA A 137 -10.79 29.07 13.41
C ALA A 137 -9.96 28.79 12.14
N PRO A 138 -8.64 29.07 12.14
CA PRO A 138 -7.76 28.76 11.02
C PRO A 138 -7.50 27.24 10.91
N VAL A 139 -8.46 26.51 10.34
CA VAL A 139 -8.40 25.05 10.13
C VAL A 139 -8.17 24.73 8.66
N THR A 140 -7.18 23.89 8.38
CA THR A 140 -6.94 23.33 7.05
C THR A 140 -7.11 21.81 7.08
N VAL A 141 -7.82 21.25 6.10
CA VAL A 141 -8.01 19.81 5.96
C VAL A 141 -7.37 19.35 4.65
N ILE A 142 -6.46 18.38 4.75
CA ILE A 142 -5.82 17.69 3.62
C ILE A 142 -6.31 16.25 3.63
N GLY A 143 -6.99 15.84 2.56
CA GLY A 143 -7.35 14.44 2.33
C GLY A 143 -6.38 13.80 1.35
N LEU A 144 -5.88 12.61 1.68
CA LEU A 144 -5.03 11.77 0.84
C LEU A 144 -5.83 10.52 0.46
N THR A 145 -5.86 10.15 -0.82
CA THR A 145 -6.47 8.89 -1.30
C THR A 145 -5.87 8.47 -2.64
N CYS A 146 -6.01 7.18 -2.95
CA CYS A 146 -5.77 6.62 -4.29
C CYS A 146 -6.97 6.82 -5.23
N ARG A 147 -8.17 6.96 -4.66
CA ARG A 147 -9.43 6.79 -5.38
C ARG A 147 -9.77 8.01 -6.23
N GLN A 148 -10.10 7.79 -7.50
CA GLN A 148 -10.32 8.87 -8.47
C GLN A 148 -11.73 9.49 -8.34
N ASP A 149 -12.72 8.64 -8.12
CA ASP A 149 -14.16 8.89 -7.99
C ASP A 149 -14.58 9.34 -6.58
N ILE A 150 -13.64 9.72 -5.72
CA ILE A 150 -13.92 10.08 -4.32
C ILE A 150 -14.98 11.18 -4.15
N LEU A 151 -15.09 12.13 -5.09
CA LEU A 151 -16.10 13.19 -5.04
C LEU A 151 -17.52 12.72 -5.36
N GLU A 152 -17.68 11.54 -5.94
CA GLU A 152 -18.98 10.92 -6.22
C GLU A 152 -19.51 10.19 -4.98
N LEU A 153 -18.60 9.71 -4.13
CA LEU A 153 -18.92 9.06 -2.87
C LEU A 153 -19.32 10.04 -1.76
N LEU A 154 -18.97 11.32 -1.89
CA LEU A 154 -19.37 12.35 -0.94
C LEU A 154 -20.87 12.66 -1.04
N GLU A 155 -21.55 12.69 0.10
CA GLU A 155 -22.94 13.15 0.17
C GLU A 155 -23.05 14.60 -0.31
N LYS A 156 -24.20 14.97 -0.91
CA LYS A 156 -24.44 16.33 -1.45
C LYS A 156 -24.12 17.44 -0.44
N ARG A 157 -24.46 17.25 0.84
CA ARG A 157 -24.23 18.22 1.92
C ARG A 157 -22.76 18.40 2.31
N VAL A 158 -21.94 17.35 2.15
CA VAL A 158 -20.49 17.37 2.41
C VAL A 158 -19.76 17.91 1.19
N LYS A 159 -20.16 17.45 0.00
CA LYS A 159 -19.62 17.91 -1.29
C LYS A 159 -19.80 19.41 -1.50
N SER A 160 -20.98 19.96 -1.14
CA SER A 160 -21.24 21.40 -1.20
C SER A 160 -20.28 22.23 -0.32
N ARG A 161 -19.80 21.64 0.79
CA ARG A 161 -18.87 22.29 1.71
C ARG A 161 -17.40 22.13 1.32
N PHE A 162 -17.11 21.25 0.37
CA PHE A 162 -15.76 21.04 -0.13
C PHE A 162 -15.34 22.21 -1.05
N SER A 163 -14.07 22.60 -0.97
CA SER A 163 -13.52 23.73 -1.73
C SER A 163 -13.34 23.46 -3.23
N HIS A 164 -13.61 22.22 -3.68
CA HIS A 164 -13.34 21.71 -5.03
C HIS A 164 -11.87 21.78 -5.47
N ARG A 165 -10.93 22.02 -4.54
CA ARG A 165 -9.49 22.03 -4.83
C ARG A 165 -8.90 20.63 -4.78
N ARG A 166 -8.41 20.17 -5.92
CA ARG A 166 -7.75 18.86 -6.06
C ARG A 166 -6.39 19.04 -6.73
N ILE A 167 -5.37 18.49 -6.10
CA ILE A 167 -4.02 18.41 -6.61
C ILE A 167 -3.81 16.97 -7.06
N TYR A 168 -3.54 16.78 -8.34
CA TYR A 168 -3.14 15.49 -8.88
C TYR A 168 -1.62 15.42 -8.86
N LEU A 169 -1.08 14.56 -8.02
CA LEU A 169 0.31 14.15 -8.12
C LEU A 169 0.34 12.96 -9.10
N LEU A 170 0.93 13.20 -10.25
CA LEU A 170 1.15 12.19 -11.27
C LEU A 170 2.65 12.04 -11.45
N ASN A 171 3.15 10.81 -11.44
CA ASN A 171 4.56 10.54 -11.77
C ASN A 171 4.75 10.75 -13.28
N SER A 172 5.09 11.98 -13.65
CA SER A 172 5.42 12.37 -15.03
C SER A 172 6.93 12.49 -15.21
N PHE A 173 7.67 11.44 -14.83
CA PHE A 173 9.11 11.42 -15.02
C PHE A 173 9.46 10.91 -16.42
N THR A 174 10.40 11.60 -17.08
CA THR A 174 11.10 11.06 -18.25
C THR A 174 12.17 10.06 -17.78
N PHE A 175 12.55 9.09 -18.61
CA PHE A 175 13.64 8.16 -18.28
C PHE A 175 14.93 8.88 -17.83
N LYS A 176 15.28 10.02 -18.47
CA LYS A 176 16.41 10.86 -18.04
C LYS A 176 16.30 11.37 -16.60
N GLN A 177 15.10 11.77 -16.17
CA GLN A 177 14.85 12.19 -14.79
C GLN A 177 14.90 11.00 -13.83
N TYR A 178 14.41 9.84 -14.25
CA TYR A 178 14.49 8.60 -13.47
C TYR A 178 15.95 8.18 -13.20
N VAL A 179 16.81 8.25 -14.21
CA VAL A 179 18.25 8.00 -14.09
C VAL A 179 18.91 9.03 -13.16
N ARG A 180 18.50 10.30 -13.23
CA ARG A 180 18.96 11.34 -12.30
C ARG A 180 18.57 11.03 -10.86
N ILE A 181 17.34 10.58 -10.62
CA ILE A 181 16.88 10.17 -9.28
C ILE A 181 17.71 8.99 -8.77
N PHE A 182 17.96 7.97 -9.61
CA PHE A 182 18.86 6.86 -9.25
C PHE A 182 20.24 7.36 -8.78
N LYS A 183 20.83 8.30 -9.52
CA LYS A 183 22.11 8.93 -9.15
C LYS A 183 22.01 9.64 -7.81
N GLU A 184 21.00 10.48 -7.62
CA GLU A 184 20.80 11.26 -6.40
C GLU A 184 20.58 10.37 -5.17
N GLN A 185 19.84 9.27 -5.29
CA GLN A 185 19.58 8.33 -4.19
C GLN A 185 20.83 7.55 -3.74
N LEU A 186 21.76 7.28 -4.65
CA LEU A 186 23.00 6.57 -4.32
C LEU A 186 24.16 7.51 -4.00
N SER A 187 24.09 8.80 -4.36
CA SER A 187 25.21 9.72 -4.14
C SER A 187 25.33 10.11 -2.66
N LEU A 188 26.55 10.14 -2.15
CA LEU A 188 26.85 10.60 -0.79
C LEU A 188 26.94 12.13 -0.73
N PRO A 189 26.39 12.77 0.32
CA PRO A 189 26.38 14.23 0.49
C PRO A 189 27.78 14.79 0.77
N ALA A 190 27.96 16.11 0.60
CA ALA A 190 29.26 16.77 0.76
C ALA A 190 29.74 16.81 2.22
N GLU A 191 28.80 16.73 3.16
CA GLU A 191 29.03 16.70 4.61
C GLU A 191 29.47 15.31 5.13
N PHE A 192 29.65 14.34 4.23
CA PHE A 192 30.05 12.99 4.62
C PHE A 192 31.46 12.98 5.26
N PRO A 193 31.66 12.28 6.41
CA PRO A 193 32.90 12.36 7.17
C PRO A 193 34.17 11.96 6.40
N ASP A 194 34.10 10.89 5.59
CA ASP A 194 35.23 10.42 4.78
C ASP A 194 35.11 10.93 3.34
N LYS A 195 35.76 12.07 3.07
CA LYS A 195 35.75 12.72 1.76
C LYS A 195 36.40 11.87 0.67
N ALA A 196 37.44 11.09 0.99
CA ALA A 196 38.13 10.26 0.01
C ALA A 196 37.25 9.10 -0.45
N PHE A 197 36.57 8.45 0.52
CA PHE A 197 35.58 7.42 0.21
C PHE A 197 34.38 8.00 -0.56
N ALA A 198 33.84 9.14 -0.15
CA ALA A 198 32.72 9.78 -0.84
C ALA A 198 33.02 10.11 -2.31
N GLN A 199 34.23 10.60 -2.60
CA GLN A 199 34.67 10.85 -3.98
C GLN A 199 34.78 9.56 -4.78
N LYS A 200 35.39 8.51 -4.20
CA LYS A 200 35.51 7.19 -4.84
C LYS A 200 34.15 6.57 -5.13
N TRP A 201 33.24 6.63 -4.16
CA TRP A 201 31.88 6.12 -4.28
C TRP A 201 31.08 6.88 -5.36
N ASN A 202 31.02 8.21 -5.26
CA ASN A 202 30.28 9.03 -6.22
C ASN A 202 30.85 8.91 -7.64
N GLY A 203 32.16 8.75 -7.77
CA GLY A 203 32.83 8.42 -9.04
C GLY A 203 32.39 7.06 -9.60
N ASN A 204 32.35 6.03 -8.76
CA ASN A 204 31.84 4.71 -9.16
C ASN A 204 30.37 4.77 -9.62
N ILE A 205 29.51 5.52 -8.93
CA ILE A 205 28.11 5.71 -9.35
C ILE A 205 28.02 6.39 -10.73
N GLN A 206 28.94 7.32 -11.08
CA GLN A 206 28.98 7.88 -12.44
C GLN A 206 29.31 6.81 -13.48
N LEU A 207 30.30 5.96 -13.21
CA LEU A 207 30.68 4.90 -14.13
C LEU A 207 29.55 3.89 -14.34
N LEU A 208 28.81 3.54 -13.27
CA LEU A 208 27.64 2.66 -13.37
C LEU A 208 26.52 3.22 -14.24
N LEU A 209 26.36 4.55 -14.29
CA LEU A 209 25.34 5.18 -15.14
C LEU A 209 25.67 5.06 -16.63
N GLU A 210 26.95 4.95 -16.98
CA GLU A 210 27.43 4.78 -18.35
C GLU A 210 27.39 3.31 -18.78
N ASP A 211 27.34 2.37 -17.84
CA ASP A 211 27.25 0.94 -18.11
C ASP A 211 25.91 0.58 -18.78
N LYS A 212 25.99 -0.01 -19.97
CA LYS A 212 24.82 -0.42 -20.76
C LYS A 212 23.94 -1.42 -20.01
N THR A 213 24.54 -2.34 -19.25
CA THR A 213 23.78 -3.35 -18.51
C THR A 213 22.93 -2.73 -17.40
N VAL A 214 23.46 -1.70 -16.73
CA VAL A 214 22.74 -0.94 -15.71
C VAL A 214 21.63 -0.10 -16.35
N GLN A 215 21.92 0.55 -17.49
CA GLN A 215 20.89 1.26 -18.25
C GLN A 215 19.74 0.35 -18.67
N ASP A 216 20.03 -0.86 -19.16
CA ASP A 216 19.03 -1.85 -19.54
C ASP A 216 18.19 -2.28 -18.32
N VAL A 217 18.82 -2.50 -17.15
CA VAL A 217 18.09 -2.81 -15.90
C VAL A 217 17.14 -1.68 -15.52
N LEU A 218 17.62 -0.42 -15.52
CA LEU A 218 16.82 0.75 -15.16
C LEU A 218 15.71 1.02 -16.17
N GLN A 219 15.97 0.85 -17.47
CA GLN A 219 14.99 1.06 -18.53
C GLN A 219 13.87 0.03 -18.45
N ASN A 220 14.23 -1.24 -18.24
CA ASN A 220 13.24 -2.29 -18.04
C ASN A 220 12.39 -2.05 -16.78
N LEU A 221 13.00 -1.61 -15.68
CA LEU A 221 12.26 -1.27 -14.47
C LEU A 221 11.31 -0.10 -14.70
N PHE A 222 11.77 0.95 -15.39
CA PHE A 222 10.97 2.12 -15.73
C PHE A 222 9.79 1.81 -16.66
N HIS A 223 9.97 0.88 -17.62
CA HIS A 223 8.89 0.42 -18.49
C HIS A 223 7.88 -0.44 -17.75
N TYR A 224 8.33 -1.25 -16.78
CA TYR A 224 7.46 -2.10 -15.97
C TYR A 224 6.65 -1.28 -14.96
N SER A 225 7.31 -0.38 -14.22
CA SER A 225 6.66 0.48 -13.24
C SER A 225 7.25 1.90 -13.25
N LYS A 226 6.39 2.90 -13.33
CA LYS A 226 6.77 4.32 -13.24
C LYS A 226 6.79 4.84 -11.80
N ASP A 227 7.06 3.96 -10.83
CA ASP A 227 7.08 4.29 -9.41
C ASP A 227 8.51 4.27 -8.85
N LEU A 228 8.82 5.22 -7.96
CA LEU A 228 10.16 5.32 -7.36
C LEU A 228 10.39 4.26 -6.28
N ARG A 229 9.32 3.62 -5.77
CA ARG A 229 9.46 2.61 -4.72
C ARG A 229 10.08 1.32 -5.25
N SER A 230 9.75 0.94 -6.47
CA SER A 230 10.40 -0.19 -7.13
C SER A 230 11.89 0.10 -7.38
N LEU A 231 12.23 1.35 -7.71
CA LEU A 231 13.63 1.80 -7.77
C LEU A 231 14.30 1.68 -6.40
N HIS A 232 13.70 2.23 -5.34
CA HIS A 232 14.27 2.17 -4.00
C HIS A 232 14.45 0.74 -3.50
N PHE A 233 13.52 -0.17 -3.81
CA PHE A 233 13.64 -1.57 -3.43
C PHE A 233 14.79 -2.26 -4.18
N LEU A 234 14.94 -2.02 -5.49
CA LEU A 234 16.10 -2.47 -6.27
C LEU A 234 17.41 -1.95 -5.66
N LEU A 235 17.46 -0.65 -5.35
CA LEU A 235 18.64 -0.01 -4.77
C LEU A 235 18.97 -0.59 -3.39
N MET A 236 17.97 -0.83 -2.55
CA MET A 236 18.13 -1.45 -1.24
C MET A 236 18.75 -2.85 -1.37
N LEU A 237 18.26 -3.67 -2.30
CA LEU A 237 18.84 -4.99 -2.58
C LEU A 237 20.29 -4.88 -3.05
N ALA A 238 20.60 -3.96 -3.97
CA ALA A 238 21.96 -3.77 -4.46
C ALA A 238 22.92 -3.27 -3.36
N VAL A 239 22.48 -2.33 -2.53
CA VAL A 239 23.26 -1.80 -1.40
C VAL A 239 23.46 -2.86 -0.32
N SER A 240 22.51 -3.78 -0.12
CA SER A 240 22.64 -4.84 0.89
C SER A 240 23.81 -5.80 0.65
N ASN A 241 24.30 -5.88 -0.60
CA ASN A 241 25.46 -6.69 -0.97
C ASN A 241 26.81 -5.99 -0.71
N VAL A 242 26.79 -4.70 -0.33
CA VAL A 242 28.01 -3.95 -0.03
C VAL A 242 28.56 -4.41 1.31
N THR A 243 29.78 -4.93 1.30
CA THR A 243 30.49 -5.44 2.49
C THR A 243 31.90 -4.89 2.55
N VAL A 244 32.64 -5.18 3.63
CA VAL A 244 34.05 -4.77 3.76
C VAL A 244 34.92 -5.33 2.63
N HIS A 245 34.60 -6.54 2.14
CA HIS A 245 35.29 -7.18 1.02
C HIS A 245 34.78 -6.73 -0.35
N HIS A 246 33.58 -6.14 -0.40
CA HIS A 246 32.93 -5.64 -1.61
C HIS A 246 32.39 -4.22 -1.37
N PRO A 247 33.26 -3.19 -1.33
CA PRO A 247 32.90 -1.86 -0.83
C PRO A 247 32.19 -0.96 -1.85
N LEU A 248 32.13 -1.36 -3.13
CA LEU A 248 31.53 -0.59 -4.21
C LEU A 248 30.46 -1.41 -4.92
N ILE A 249 29.37 -0.76 -5.31
CA ILE A 249 28.33 -1.38 -6.13
C ILE A 249 28.88 -1.63 -7.53
N THR A 250 28.62 -2.82 -8.07
CA THR A 250 28.98 -3.22 -9.43
C THR A 250 27.73 -3.42 -10.30
N ALA A 251 27.91 -3.45 -11.61
CA ALA A 251 26.82 -3.73 -12.55
C ALA A 251 26.18 -5.12 -12.30
N SER A 252 26.98 -6.13 -11.92
CA SER A 252 26.49 -7.45 -11.56
C SER A 252 25.57 -7.45 -10.34
N ASP A 253 25.82 -6.58 -9.35
CA ASP A 253 24.96 -6.49 -8.16
C ASP A 253 23.58 -5.95 -8.52
N LEU A 254 23.52 -4.95 -9.41
CA LEU A 254 22.26 -4.40 -9.90
C LEU A 254 21.51 -5.38 -10.80
N GLN A 255 22.23 -6.17 -11.61
CA GLN A 255 21.62 -7.25 -12.38
C GLN A 255 21.03 -8.34 -11.47
N GLU A 256 21.77 -8.76 -10.44
CA GLU A 256 21.30 -9.78 -9.52
C GLU A 256 20.14 -9.28 -8.66
N ALA A 257 20.21 -8.05 -8.16
CA ALA A 257 19.09 -7.38 -7.50
C ALA A 257 17.87 -7.30 -8.42
N SER A 258 18.06 -7.03 -9.72
CA SER A 258 16.96 -7.02 -10.68
C SER A 258 16.38 -8.40 -10.93
N LYS A 259 17.18 -9.48 -10.87
CA LYS A 259 16.65 -10.85 -10.97
C LYS A 259 15.83 -11.17 -9.72
N GLN A 260 16.37 -10.92 -8.53
CA GLN A 260 15.69 -11.13 -7.25
C GLN A 260 14.35 -10.38 -7.20
N TYR A 261 14.33 -9.12 -7.63
CA TYR A 261 13.10 -8.32 -7.70
C TYR A 261 12.04 -8.93 -8.65
N ARG A 262 12.48 -9.55 -9.75
CA ARG A 262 11.60 -10.13 -10.77
C ARG A 262 11.27 -11.61 -10.55
N MET A 263 11.81 -12.24 -9.51
CA MET A 263 11.56 -13.66 -9.28
C MET A 263 10.06 -13.90 -9.08
N ASP A 264 9.51 -14.79 -9.90
CA ASP A 264 8.13 -15.23 -9.74
C ASP A 264 8.05 -16.18 -8.54
N SER A 265 7.31 -15.77 -7.51
CA SER A 265 7.10 -16.57 -6.31
C SER A 265 6.45 -17.91 -6.62
N LYS A 266 5.53 -17.98 -7.61
CA LYS A 266 4.89 -19.24 -7.99
C LYS A 266 5.85 -20.17 -8.71
N ALA A 267 6.71 -19.64 -9.59
CA ALA A 267 7.72 -20.44 -10.25
C ALA A 267 8.70 -21.06 -9.24
N ASN A 268 9.13 -20.29 -8.23
CA ASN A 268 9.98 -20.80 -7.15
C ASN A 268 9.31 -21.90 -6.33
N ILE A 269 8.02 -21.75 -6.01
CA ILE A 269 7.25 -22.80 -5.32
C ILE A 269 7.22 -24.07 -6.17
N VAL A 270 6.99 -23.96 -7.48
CA VAL A 270 6.96 -25.11 -8.40
C VAL A 270 8.33 -25.82 -8.46
N HIS A 271 9.44 -25.08 -8.42
CA HIS A 271 10.78 -25.67 -8.36
C HIS A 271 11.04 -26.47 -7.06
N GLY A 272 10.33 -26.15 -5.97
CA GLY A 272 10.44 -26.85 -4.69
C GLY A 272 9.51 -28.06 -4.52
N LEU A 273 8.64 -28.34 -5.50
CA LEU A 273 7.70 -29.46 -5.43
C LEU A 273 8.41 -30.81 -5.54
N SER A 274 7.88 -31.81 -4.83
CA SER A 274 8.27 -33.20 -5.02
C SER A 274 7.88 -33.71 -6.40
N VAL A 275 8.55 -34.78 -6.86
CA VAL A 275 8.25 -35.41 -8.15
C VAL A 275 6.78 -35.86 -8.24
N LEU A 276 6.21 -36.34 -7.13
CA LEU A 276 4.80 -36.74 -7.07
C LEU A 276 3.87 -35.54 -7.32
N GLU A 277 4.12 -34.43 -6.65
CA GLU A 277 3.34 -33.20 -6.80
C GLU A 277 3.43 -32.64 -8.21
N ILE A 278 4.63 -32.64 -8.81
CA ILE A 278 4.81 -32.25 -10.21
C ILE A 278 4.01 -33.17 -11.14
N CYS A 279 3.99 -34.48 -10.90
CA CYS A 279 3.19 -35.41 -11.69
C CYS A 279 1.68 -35.12 -11.55
N LEU A 280 1.22 -34.76 -10.36
CA LEU A 280 -0.18 -34.37 -10.15
C LEU A 280 -0.50 -33.04 -10.84
N VAL A 281 0.38 -32.04 -10.80
CA VAL A 281 0.21 -30.77 -11.54
C VAL A 281 0.16 -31.03 -13.05
N ILE A 282 0.99 -31.92 -13.58
CA ILE A 282 0.95 -32.31 -15.00
C ILE A 282 -0.38 -33.01 -15.32
N ALA A 283 -0.84 -33.93 -14.47
CA ALA A 283 -2.14 -34.59 -14.64
C ALA A 283 -3.30 -33.60 -14.64
N MET A 284 -3.29 -32.62 -13.73
CA MET A 284 -4.27 -31.53 -13.69
C MET A 284 -4.22 -30.67 -14.96
N LYS A 285 -3.02 -30.35 -15.46
CA LYS A 285 -2.84 -29.61 -16.71
C LYS A 285 -3.41 -30.37 -17.90
N HIS A 286 -3.20 -31.68 -17.98
CA HIS A 286 -3.80 -32.51 -19.03
C HIS A 286 -5.33 -32.52 -18.94
N LEU A 287 -5.90 -32.64 -17.75
CA LEU A 287 -7.34 -32.55 -17.57
C LEU A 287 -7.86 -31.17 -17.99
N ASN A 288 -7.16 -30.10 -17.64
CA ASN A 288 -7.51 -28.74 -18.04
C ASN A 288 -7.52 -28.56 -19.56
N ASP A 289 -6.56 -29.16 -20.27
CA ASP A 289 -6.49 -29.11 -21.75
C ASP A 289 -7.60 -29.96 -22.40
N VAL A 290 -7.88 -31.15 -21.85
CA VAL A 290 -8.88 -32.10 -22.39
C VAL A 290 -10.30 -31.61 -22.16
N TYR A 291 -10.56 -30.99 -21.01
CA TYR A 291 -11.88 -30.52 -20.59
C TYR A 291 -12.03 -28.99 -20.69
N GLU A 292 -11.16 -28.31 -21.43
CA GLU A 292 -11.25 -26.87 -21.74
C GLU A 292 -11.46 -25.95 -20.53
N GLY A 293 -10.76 -26.21 -19.43
CA GLY A 293 -10.84 -25.39 -18.21
C GLY A 293 -11.97 -25.75 -17.24
N GLU A 294 -12.74 -26.81 -17.52
CA GLU A 294 -13.73 -27.33 -16.57
C GLU A 294 -13.07 -27.88 -15.30
N PRO A 295 -13.74 -27.78 -14.14
CA PRO A 295 -13.17 -28.25 -12.89
C PRO A 295 -13.06 -29.77 -12.81
N PHE A 296 -11.97 -30.21 -12.21
CA PHE A 296 -11.70 -31.60 -11.92
C PHE A 296 -11.73 -31.87 -10.42
N ASN A 297 -12.07 -33.10 -10.05
CA ASN A 297 -11.97 -33.59 -8.67
C ASN A 297 -10.71 -34.45 -8.47
N PHE A 298 -10.38 -34.76 -7.21
CA PHE A 298 -9.23 -35.60 -6.87
C PHE A 298 -9.24 -36.96 -7.60
N GLN A 299 -10.41 -37.59 -7.75
CA GLN A 299 -10.49 -38.89 -8.39
C GLN A 299 -10.14 -38.83 -9.88
N MET A 300 -10.51 -37.76 -10.58
CA MET A 300 -10.12 -37.53 -11.98
C MET A 300 -8.60 -37.38 -12.10
N VAL A 301 -7.99 -36.57 -11.23
CA VAL A 301 -6.53 -36.38 -11.20
C VAL A 301 -5.81 -37.68 -10.89
N TYR A 302 -6.29 -38.43 -9.88
CA TYR A 302 -5.73 -39.73 -9.52
C TYR A 302 -5.81 -40.73 -10.67
N ASN A 303 -6.94 -40.78 -11.39
CA ASN A 303 -7.10 -41.66 -12.54
C ASN A 303 -6.13 -41.30 -13.67
N GLU A 304 -5.93 -40.01 -13.95
CA GLU A 304 -4.99 -39.56 -14.98
C GLU A 304 -3.52 -39.84 -14.58
N PHE A 305 -3.19 -39.67 -13.30
CA PHE A 305 -1.91 -40.07 -12.73
C PHE A 305 -1.67 -41.58 -12.84
N GLN A 306 -2.69 -42.41 -12.56
CA GLN A 306 -2.60 -43.87 -12.71
C GLN A 306 -2.36 -44.29 -14.16
N LYS A 307 -3.00 -43.63 -15.15
CA LYS A 307 -2.71 -43.88 -16.57
C LYS A 307 -1.25 -43.62 -16.92
N PHE A 308 -0.63 -42.62 -16.29
CA PHE A 308 0.79 -42.33 -16.49
C PHE A 308 1.69 -43.44 -15.91
N ILE A 309 1.44 -43.91 -14.68
CA ILE A 309 2.22 -45.01 -14.07
C ILE A 309 2.10 -46.28 -14.91
N GLN A 310 0.89 -46.66 -15.31
CA GLN A 310 0.64 -47.91 -16.04
C GLN A 310 1.32 -47.96 -17.41
N ARG A 311 1.51 -46.81 -18.07
CA ARG A 311 2.23 -46.72 -19.35
C ARG A 311 3.74 -46.89 -19.20
N LYS A 312 4.31 -46.64 -18.01
CA LYS A 312 5.74 -46.80 -17.73
C LYS A 312 5.95 -47.94 -16.75
N ALA A 313 6.10 -49.15 -17.28
CA ALA A 313 6.29 -50.41 -16.54
C ALA A 313 7.50 -50.43 -15.55
N HIS A 314 8.35 -49.39 -15.55
CA HIS A 314 9.51 -49.26 -14.66
C HIS A 314 9.52 -47.97 -13.81
N CYS A 315 8.37 -47.31 -13.62
CA CYS A 315 8.32 -46.16 -12.73
C CYS A 315 8.35 -46.58 -11.25
N MET A 316 9.38 -46.15 -10.51
CA MET A 316 9.53 -46.33 -9.05
C MET A 316 8.48 -45.57 -8.21
N TYR A 317 7.44 -45.02 -8.84
CA TYR A 317 6.51 -44.05 -8.26
C TYR A 317 5.13 -44.65 -7.98
N ASN A 318 5.08 -45.92 -7.57
CA ASN A 318 3.84 -46.57 -7.18
C ASN A 318 3.47 -46.16 -5.74
N PHE A 319 2.96 -44.94 -5.59
CA PHE A 319 2.52 -44.40 -4.30
C PHE A 319 1.11 -44.86 -3.97
N GLU A 320 0.86 -45.18 -2.70
CA GLU A 320 -0.48 -45.50 -2.22
C GLU A 320 -1.42 -44.29 -2.32
N LYS A 321 -2.70 -44.53 -2.57
CA LYS A 321 -3.72 -43.48 -2.71
C LYS A 321 -3.72 -42.44 -1.56
N PRO A 322 -3.54 -42.81 -0.27
CA PRO A 322 -3.45 -41.84 0.82
C PRO A 322 -2.24 -40.89 0.69
N VAL A 323 -1.10 -41.38 0.19
CA VAL A 323 0.09 -40.56 -0.05
C VAL A 323 -0.17 -39.57 -1.18
N VAL A 324 -0.84 -40.02 -2.25
CA VAL A 324 -1.24 -39.14 -3.36
C VAL A 324 -2.26 -38.10 -2.92
N MET A 325 -3.20 -38.47 -2.03
CA MET A 325 -4.13 -37.52 -1.42
C MET A 325 -3.40 -36.46 -0.59
N LYS A 326 -2.37 -36.85 0.19
CA LYS A 326 -1.56 -35.89 0.96
C LYS A 326 -0.79 -34.93 0.06
N ALA A 327 -0.22 -35.41 -1.05
CA ALA A 327 0.41 -34.54 -2.04
C ALA A 327 -0.60 -33.58 -2.69
N PHE A 328 -1.82 -34.05 -2.98
CA PHE A 328 -2.90 -33.20 -3.50
C PHE A 328 -3.35 -32.14 -2.48
N GLU A 329 -3.49 -32.51 -1.20
CA GLU A 329 -3.78 -31.57 -0.11
C GLU A 329 -2.68 -30.52 0.05
N HIS A 330 -1.41 -30.91 -0.09
CA HIS A 330 -0.29 -29.97 -0.04
C HIS A 330 -0.33 -28.98 -1.21
N LEU A 331 -0.65 -29.42 -2.43
CA LEU A 331 -0.85 -28.52 -3.58
C LEU A 331 -1.98 -27.50 -3.37
N LEU A 332 -3.05 -27.88 -2.65
CA LEU A 332 -4.11 -26.95 -2.23
C LEU A 332 -3.58 -25.93 -1.20
N GLN A 333 -2.80 -26.38 -0.21
CA GLN A 333 -2.19 -25.50 0.79
C GLN A 333 -1.22 -24.49 0.17
N LEU A 334 -0.51 -24.87 -0.90
CA LEU A 334 0.37 -23.99 -1.66
C LEU A 334 -0.39 -23.03 -2.61
N GLU A 335 -1.73 -23.09 -2.64
CA GLU A 335 -2.59 -22.33 -3.55
C GLU A 335 -2.27 -22.52 -5.05
N LEU A 336 -1.55 -23.58 -5.40
CA LEU A 336 -1.33 -23.97 -6.80
C LEU A 336 -2.59 -24.57 -7.41
N VAL A 337 -3.47 -25.10 -6.56
CA VAL A 337 -4.82 -25.55 -6.88
C VAL A 337 -5.78 -24.78 -5.97
N LYS A 338 -6.89 -24.28 -6.50
CA LYS A 338 -7.90 -23.59 -5.71
C LYS A 338 -9.23 -24.34 -5.79
N PRO A 339 -9.94 -24.52 -4.66
CA PRO A 339 -11.31 -24.99 -4.71
C PRO A 339 -12.16 -23.95 -5.42
N ILE A 340 -13.18 -24.39 -6.16
CA ILE A 340 -14.19 -23.45 -6.65
C ILE A 340 -14.98 -22.96 -5.43
N GLU A 341 -14.77 -21.71 -5.06
CA GLU A 341 -15.67 -20.98 -4.18
C GLU A 341 -16.99 -20.80 -4.93
N ARG A 342 -17.93 -21.74 -4.74
CA ARG A 342 -19.33 -21.44 -5.07
C ARG A 342 -19.75 -20.33 -4.10
N PRO A 343 -20.34 -19.21 -4.56
CA PRO A 343 -20.93 -18.24 -3.67
C PRO A 343 -21.87 -18.98 -2.70
N SER A 344 -21.80 -18.60 -1.43
CA SER A 344 -22.46 -19.21 -0.28
C SER A 344 -23.99 -19.30 -0.45
N ALA A 345 -24.43 -20.32 -1.19
CA ALA A 345 -25.73 -20.94 -1.16
C ALA A 345 -25.64 -22.17 -2.07
N TYR A 346 -25.73 -23.37 -1.51
CA TYR A 346 -26.08 -24.54 -2.33
C TYR A 346 -27.51 -24.27 -2.82
N PRO A 347 -27.74 -24.03 -4.12
CA PRO A 347 -29.10 -23.87 -4.61
C PRO A 347 -29.77 -25.24 -4.45
N ASN A 348 -30.79 -25.29 -3.59
CA ASN A 348 -31.55 -26.50 -3.23
C ASN A 348 -30.87 -27.51 -2.28
N CYS A 349 -30.11 -27.07 -1.27
CA CYS A 349 -29.83 -27.95 -0.14
C CYS A 349 -31.15 -28.31 0.58
N PRO A 350 -31.54 -29.60 0.66
CA PRO A 350 -32.73 -30.04 1.37
C PRO A 350 -32.70 -29.53 2.82
N THR A 351 -33.86 -29.13 3.33
CA THR A 351 -33.98 -28.55 4.68
C THR A 351 -33.38 -29.44 5.75
N ASP A 352 -33.52 -30.76 5.57
CA ASP A 352 -33.05 -31.82 6.46
C ASP A 352 -31.51 -31.82 6.56
N VAL A 353 -30.82 -31.55 5.45
CA VAL A 353 -29.35 -31.48 5.40
C VAL A 353 -28.84 -30.20 6.07
N LYS A 354 -29.57 -29.08 5.93
CA LYS A 354 -29.25 -27.84 6.67
C LYS A 354 -29.43 -28.02 8.18
N GLN A 355 -30.49 -28.71 8.59
CA GLN A 355 -30.76 -28.99 10.00
C GLN A 355 -29.71 -29.94 10.60
N TRP A 356 -29.30 -30.96 9.86
CA TRP A 356 -28.25 -31.89 10.29
C TRP A 356 -26.86 -31.21 10.41
N ALA A 357 -26.53 -30.30 9.48
CA ALA A 357 -25.31 -29.51 9.57
C ALA A 357 -25.32 -28.58 10.79
N ALA A 358 -26.45 -27.92 11.06
CA ALA A 358 -26.60 -27.02 12.21
C ALA A 358 -26.49 -27.76 13.56
N SER A 359 -27.01 -28.99 13.67
CA SER A 359 -26.89 -29.80 14.89
C SER A 359 -25.49 -30.40 15.11
N SER A 360 -24.71 -30.55 14.03
CA SER A 360 -23.35 -31.10 14.10
C SER A 360 -22.31 -30.02 14.40
N LEU A 361 -22.58 -28.76 14.01
CA LEU A 361 -21.75 -27.60 14.28
C LEU A 361 -21.96 -26.98 15.67
N SER A 362 -22.98 -27.37 16.42
CA SER A 362 -23.16 -26.93 17.82
C SER A 362 -22.26 -27.67 18.82
N TRP A 363 -21.41 -28.60 18.33
CA TRP A 363 -20.41 -29.34 19.10
C TRP A 363 -18.95 -28.94 18.76
N LEU A 364 -18.76 -27.93 17.91
CA LEU A 364 -17.51 -27.18 17.71
C LEU A 364 -17.70 -25.77 18.26
#